data_AF-A0AA50VGR0-F1
#
_entry.id   AF-A0AA50VGR0-F1
#
_cell.length_a   1.000
_cell.length_b   1.000
_cell.length_c   1.000
_cell.angle_alpha   90.00
_cell.angle_beta   90.00
_cell.angle_gamma   90.00
#
_symmetry.space_group_name_H-M   'P 1'
#
loop_
_entity.id
_entity.type
_entity.pdbx_description
1 polymer ?
#
loop_
_entity_poly.entity_id
_entity_poly.type
_entity_poly.pdbx_seq_one_letter_code
_entity_poly.pdbx_strand_id
1 'polypeptide(L)' 'ETGFDISKLINKNDYIEAIIHEQIVRLYIISHIPRDTKFQPRTRYEIKACEWFPLADLPSSRKDMTP' A
#
# COMPACT_ATOMS: atom_id res chain seq x y z
N GLU A 1 -3.90 -8.32 5.61
CA GLU A 1 -4.50 -7.25 6.43
C GLU A 1 -5.86 -6.79 5.91
N THR A 2 -6.00 -6.34 4.66
CA THR A 2 -7.23 -5.68 4.13
C THR A 2 -8.43 -6.59 3.81
N GLY A 3 -8.31 -7.91 4.00
CA GLY A 3 -9.36 -8.88 3.67
C GLY A 3 -9.58 -9.13 2.17
N PHE A 4 -8.94 -8.35 1.29
CA PHE A 4 -9.04 -8.45 -0.17
C PHE A 4 -8.04 -9.46 -0.75
N ASP A 5 -8.51 -10.34 -1.63
CA ASP A 5 -7.66 -11.35 -2.29
C ASP A 5 -7.01 -10.78 -3.56
N ILE A 6 -5.68 -10.71 -3.55
CA ILE A 6 -4.86 -10.21 -4.65
C ILE A 6 -4.23 -11.32 -5.50
N SER A 7 -4.51 -12.60 -5.23
CA SER A 7 -3.80 -13.74 -5.84
C SER A 7 -3.86 -13.76 -7.36
N LYS A 8 -4.93 -13.23 -7.95
CA LYS A 8 -5.13 -13.13 -9.41
C LYS A 8 -4.62 -11.83 -10.02
N LEU A 9 -4.23 -10.88 -9.19
CA LEU A 9 -3.85 -9.52 -9.60
C LEU A 9 -2.35 -9.26 -9.45
N ILE A 10 -1.67 -10.05 -8.60
CA ILE A 10 -0.25 -9.88 -8.32
C ILE A 10 0.62 -10.29 -9.52
N ASN A 11 1.51 -9.39 -9.92
CA ASN A 11 2.62 -9.69 -10.83
C ASN A 11 3.92 -9.74 -10.03
N LYS A 12 4.65 -10.86 -10.12
CA LYS A 12 5.90 -11.08 -9.37
C LYS A 12 7.04 -10.16 -9.82
N ASN A 13 6.96 -9.61 -11.03
CA ASN A 13 7.98 -8.73 -11.59
C ASN A 13 7.73 -7.26 -11.28
N ASP A 14 6.53 -6.90 -10.82
CA ASP A 14 6.15 -5.52 -10.53
C ASP A 14 6.26 -5.26 -9.03
N TYR A 15 7.46 -4.90 -8.59
CA TYR A 15 7.73 -4.60 -7.19
C TYR A 15 8.73 -3.45 -7.03
N ILE A 16 8.68 -2.85 -5.85
CA ILE A 16 9.70 -1.94 -5.33
C ILE A 16 10.38 -2.66 -4.17
N GLU A 17 11.72 -2.66 -4.16
CA GLU A 17 12.52 -3.24 -3.09
C GLU A 17 13.50 -2.21 -2.53
N ALA A 18 13.62 -2.18 -1.20
CA ALA A 18 14.56 -1.35 -0.50
C ALA A 18 15.08 -2.07 0.74
N ILE A 19 16.29 -1.73 1.18
CA ILE A 19 16.81 -2.13 2.48
C ILE A 19 16.51 -1.02 3.47
N ILE A 20 15.71 -1.31 4.49
CA ILE A 20 15.28 -0.37 5.53
C ILE A 20 15.58 -1.02 6.89
N HIS A 21 16.36 -0.34 7.74
CA HIS A 21 16.79 -0.88 9.04
C HIS A 21 17.37 -2.31 8.95
N GLU A 22 18.27 -2.54 7.98
CA GLU A 22 18.91 -3.84 7.70
C GLU A 22 17.95 -4.96 7.27
N GLN A 23 16.68 -4.65 7.01
CA GLN A 23 15.69 -5.59 6.49
C GLN A 23 15.38 -5.29 5.03
N ILE A 24 15.26 -6.33 4.20
CA ILE A 24 14.78 -6.21 2.83
C ILE A 24 13.26 -6.06 2.88
N VAL A 25 12.77 -4.89 2.48
CA VAL A 25 11.35 -4.59 2.34
C VAL A 25 11.00 -4.62 0.86
N ARG A 26 10.02 -5.45 0.51
CA ARG A 26 9.51 -5.57 -0.86
C ARG A 26 8.01 -5.28 -0.90
N LEU A 27 7.61 -4.32 -1.73
CA LEU A 27 6.22 -3.94 -1.97
C LEU A 27 5.83 -4.30 -3.41
N TYR A 28 4.84 -5.16 -3.58
CA TYR A 28 4.30 -5.49 -4.90
C TYR A 28 3.26 -4.46 -5.33
N ILE A 29 3.32 -4.05 -6.60
CA ILE A 29 2.41 -3.05 -7.15
C ILE A 29 1.19 -3.79 -7.71
N ILE A 30 0.01 -3.48 -7.18
CA ILE A 30 -1.28 -3.97 -7.69
C ILE A 30 -2.05 -2.80 -8.27
N SER A 31 -2.28 -2.82 -9.58
CA SER A 31 -2.99 -1.76 -10.31
C SER A 31 -4.44 -2.14 -10.60
N HIS A 32 -5.20 -1.18 -11.12
CA HIS A 32 -6.59 -1.35 -11.60
C HIS A 32 -7.61 -1.78 -10.53
N ILE A 33 -7.37 -1.48 -9.27
CA ILE A 33 -8.38 -1.69 -8.22
C ILE A 33 -9.44 -0.57 -8.28
N PRO A 34 -10.73 -0.90 -8.34
CA PRO A 34 -11.81 0.09 -8.26
C PRO A 34 -11.75 0.88 -6.94
N ARG A 35 -11.91 2.21 -6.99
CA ARG A 35 -11.82 3.09 -5.80
C ARG A 35 -12.92 2.82 -4.76
N ASP A 36 -14.04 2.26 -5.19
CA ASP A 36 -15.17 1.85 -4.34
C ASP A 36 -14.94 0.51 -3.63
N THR A 37 -13.84 -0.20 -3.92
CA THR A 37 -13.45 -1.43 -3.24
C THR A 37 -13.37 -1.22 -1.73
N LYS A 38 -14.08 -2.06 -0.97
CA LYS A 38 -14.10 -2.01 0.49
C LYS A 38 -12.97 -2.86 1.05
N PHE A 39 -11.99 -2.20 1.66
CA PHE A 39 -10.96 -2.84 2.45
C PHE A 39 -11.37 -2.87 3.91
N GLN A 40 -11.27 -4.04 4.55
CA GLN A 40 -11.61 -4.19 5.97
C GLN A 40 -10.64 -5.15 6.65
N PRO A 41 -10.06 -4.78 7.80
CA PRO A 41 -9.25 -5.69 8.59
C PRO A 41 -10.08 -6.88 9.07
N ARG A 42 -9.46 -8.07 9.10
CA ARG A 42 -10.10 -9.25 9.69
C ARG A 42 -10.09 -9.20 11.22
N THR A 43 -9.10 -8.54 11.83
CA THR A 43 -8.97 -8.39 13.28
C THR A 43 -9.57 -7.06 13.74
N ARG A 44 -10.29 -7.08 14.87
CA ARG A 44 -10.85 -5.84 15.45
C ARG A 44 -9.75 -4.96 16.02
N TYR A 45 -9.90 -3.64 15.86
CA TYR A 45 -9.01 -2.60 16.40
C TYR A 45 -7.54 -2.64 15.91
N GLU A 46 -7.26 -3.35 14.82
CA GLU A 46 -5.91 -3.42 14.22
C GLU A 46 -5.61 -2.23 13.31
N ILE A 47 -6.57 -1.83 12.47
CA ILE A 47 -6.41 -0.74 11.50
C ILE A 47 -7.41 0.38 11.81
N LYS A 48 -6.91 1.61 11.97
CA LYS A 48 -7.73 2.79 12.27
C LYS A 48 -8.52 3.29 11.05
N ALA A 49 -7.91 3.29 9.87
CA ALA A 49 -8.53 3.70 8.61
C ALA A 49 -7.83 3.00 7.42
N CYS A 50 -8.58 2.72 6.35
CA CYS A 50 -8.06 2.22 5.09
C CYS A 50 -8.73 2.98 3.96
N GLU A 51 -8.01 3.94 3.39
CA GLU A 51 -8.54 4.91 2.44
C GLU A 51 -7.55 5.12 1.29
N TRP A 52 -8.07 5.47 0.12
CA TRP A 52 -7.25 5.86 -1.02
C TRP A 52 -6.71 7.28 -0.82
N PHE A 53 -5.43 7.48 -1.11
CA PHE A 53 -4.80 8.79 -1.11
C PHE A 53 -4.11 9.07 -2.46
N PRO A 54 -4.04 10.33 -2.92
CA PRO A 54 -3.32 10.69 -4.13
C PRO A 54 -1.81 10.49 -3.97
N LEU A 55 -1.16 9.91 -4.98
CA LEU A 55 0.30 9.77 -4.99
C LEU A 55 1.03 11.13 -5.00
N ALA A 56 0.39 12.16 -5.56
CA ALA A 56 0.93 13.51 -5.60
C ALA A 56 1.00 14.17 -4.21
N ASP A 57 0.24 13.64 -3.24
CA ASP A 57 0.22 14.16 -1.87
C ASP A 57 1.31 13.47 -1.01
N LEU A 58 2.03 12.48 -1.55
CA LEU A 58 3.13 11.85 -0.83
C LEU A 58 4.36 12.75 -0.81
N PRO A 59 5.04 12.90 0.34
CA PRO A 59 6.29 13.63 0.43
C PRO A 59 7.39 12.97 -0.39
N SER A 60 8.02 13.74 -1.28
CA SER A 60 9.13 13.28 -2.11
C SER A 60 10.46 13.23 -1.35
N SER A 61 10.54 13.91 -0.21
CA SER A 61 11.70 13.88 0.69
C SER A 61 11.27 14.16 2.13
N ARG A 62 12.11 13.80 3.12
CA ARG A 62 11.82 14.05 4.55
C ARG A 62 11.56 15.53 4.91
N LYS A 63 11.97 16.47 4.05
CA LYS A 63 11.78 17.92 4.26
C LYS A 63 10.67 18.49 3.38
N ASP A 64 10.02 17.65 2.59
CA ASP A 64 8.91 18.05 1.73
C ASP A 64 7.65 18.26 2.59
N MET A 65 7.01 19.41 2.43
CA MET A 65 5.80 19.81 3.15
C MET A 65 4.57 19.66 2.26
N THR A 66 4.57 18.64 1.41
CA THR A 66 3.39 18.24 0.64
C THR A 66 2.20 18.11 1.60
N PRO A 67 1.00 18.59 1.22
CA PRO A 67 -0.09 18.94 2.16
C PRO A 67 -0.56 17.83 3.08
#